data_AF-A0A511TJA7-F1
#
_entry.id   AF-A0A511TJA7-F1
#
_cell.length_a   1.000
_cell.length_b   1.000
_cell.length_c   1.000
_cell.angle_alpha   90.00
_cell.angle_beta   90.00
_cell.angle_gamma   90.00
#
_symmetry.space_group_name_H-M   'P 1'
#
loop_
_entity.id
_entity.type
_entity.pdbx_description
1 polymer ?
#
loop_
_entity_poly.entity_id
_entity_poly.type
_entity_poly.pdbx_seq_one_letter_code
_entity_poly.pdbx_strand_id
1 'polypeptide(L)'
;MVDSPFWEELRAEICAHVRAQVRAETLMIFARVHGLTLPPEAEDRLVSRGESNLEQLIMLAFTQPDAALGALREVTASRSWGNFTPHS
;
A
#
# COMPACT_ATOMS: atom_id res chain seq x y z
N MET A 1 27.25 -23.80 9.01
CA MET A 1 26.90 -22.61 8.22
C MET A 1 25.64 -22.99 7.45
N VAL A 2 24.49 -22.42 7.82
CA VAL A 2 23.19 -22.79 7.25
C VAL A 2 23.00 -21.96 5.97
N ASP A 3 23.82 -22.25 4.96
CA ASP A 3 23.71 -21.66 3.62
C ASP A 3 22.90 -22.62 2.75
N SER A 4 21.64 -22.84 3.14
CA SER A 4 20.68 -23.54 2.29
C SER A 4 19.89 -22.49 1.51
N PRO A 5 19.70 -22.68 0.18
CA PRO A 5 18.95 -21.74 -0.66
C PRO A 5 17.53 -21.47 -0.11
N PHE A 6 16.94 -22.44 0.60
CA PHE A 6 15.67 -22.27 1.31
C PHE A 6 15.69 -21.11 2.34
N TRP A 7 16.76 -20.98 3.12
CA TRP A 7 16.88 -19.92 4.12
C TRP A 7 17.25 -18.57 3.50
N GLU A 8 17.88 -18.55 2.32
CA GLU A 8 18.11 -17.32 1.56
C GLU A 8 16.79 -16.79 0.98
N GLU A 9 16.00 -17.67 0.38
CA GLU A 9 14.70 -17.32 -0.18
C GLU A 9 13.71 -16.87 0.90
N LEU A 10 13.62 -17.61 2.01
CA LEU A 10 12.77 -17.21 3.14
C LEU A 10 13.21 -15.87 3.76
N ARG A 11 14.51 -15.59 3.88
CA ARG A 11 15.00 -14.29 4.35
C ARG A 11 14.64 -13.18 3.37
N ALA A 12 14.77 -13.42 2.07
CA ALA A 12 14.41 -12.45 1.04
C ALA A 12 12.92 -12.11 1.09
N GLU A 13 12.06 -13.11 1.26
CA GLU A 13 10.60 -12.92 1.43
C GLU A 13 10.26 -12.12 2.70
N ILE A 14 10.86 -12.47 3.84
CA ILE A 14 10.67 -11.72 5.09
C ILE A 14 11.13 -10.27 4.94
N CYS A 15 12.30 -10.04 4.33
CA CYS A 15 12.80 -8.70 4.08
C CYS A 15 11.87 -7.90 3.16
N ALA A 16 11.36 -8.50 2.09
CA ALA A 16 10.42 -7.86 1.17
C ALA A 16 9.10 -7.50 1.88
N HIS A 17 8.59 -8.38 2.73
CA HIS A 17 7.37 -8.14 3.49
C HIS A 17 7.53 -6.99 4.48
N VAL A 18 8.61 -6.98 5.26
CA VAL A 18 8.91 -5.88 6.21
C VAL A 18 9.08 -4.55 5.47
N ARG A 19 9.77 -4.56 4.33
CA ARG A 19 9.91 -3.37 3.48
C ARG A 19 8.58 -2.86 2.93
N ALA A 20 7.66 -3.74 2.58
CA ALA A 20 6.32 -3.37 2.15
C ALA A 20 5.51 -2.76 3.32
N GLN A 21 5.58 -3.34 4.52
CA GLN A 21 4.94 -2.79 5.72
C GLN A 21 5.41 -1.37 6.03
N VAL A 22 6.73 -1.14 6.11
CA VAL A 22 7.29 0.19 6.41
C VAL A 22 6.86 1.24 5.37
N ARG A 23 6.81 0.87 4.09
CA ARG A 23 6.34 1.77 3.03
C ARG A 23 4.83 2.03 3.10
N ALA A 24 4.04 1.02 3.44
CA ALA A 24 2.60 1.18 3.66
C ALA A 24 2.32 2.12 4.84
N GLU A 25 3.01 1.95 5.97
CA GLU A 25 2.93 2.83 7.13
C GLU A 25 3.30 4.28 6.77
N THR A 26 4.37 4.46 5.99
CA THR A 26 4.79 5.79 5.49
C THR A 26 3.67 6.48 4.70
N LEU A 27 2.97 5.74 3.83
CA LEU A 27 1.85 6.26 3.04
C LEU A 27 0.60 6.54 3.90
N MET A 28 0.36 5.74 4.94
CA MET A 28 -0.70 5.97 5.92
C MET A 28 -0.45 7.27 6.71
N ILE A 29 0.80 7.50 7.15
CA ILE A 29 1.21 8.73 7.82
C ILE A 29 1.05 9.93 6.89
N PHE A 30 1.52 9.82 5.64
CA PHE A 30 1.34 10.85 4.62
C PHE A 30 -0.14 11.22 4.45
N ALA A 31 -1.01 10.23 4.24
CA ALA A 31 -2.44 10.45 4.12
C ALA A 31 -3.02 11.17 5.34
N ARG A 32 -2.64 10.75 6.55
CA ARG A 32 -3.10 11.36 7.81
C ARG A 32 -2.65 12.82 7.96
N VAL A 33 -1.40 13.14 7.64
CA VAL A 33 -0.85 14.51 7.69
C VAL A 33 -1.61 15.42 6.71
N HIS A 34 -2.03 14.88 5.58
CA HIS A 34 -2.82 15.58 4.58
C HIS A 34 -4.34 15.55 4.83
N GLY A 35 -4.78 15.09 6.00
CA GLY A 35 -6.20 15.09 6.39
C GLY A 35 -7.06 14.02 5.71
N LEU A 36 -6.44 13.01 5.08
CA LEU A 36 -7.12 11.89 4.47
C LEU A 36 -7.31 10.76 5.49
N THR A 37 -8.56 10.46 5.82
CA THR A 37 -8.92 9.30 6.64
C THR A 37 -8.98 8.06 5.77
N LEU A 38 -8.11 7.10 6.04
CA LEU A 38 -8.06 5.80 5.39
C LEU A 38 -8.76 4.73 6.26
N PRO A 39 -9.38 3.71 5.64
CA PRO A 39 -9.99 2.61 6.39
C PRO A 39 -8.92 1.80 7.15
N PRO A 40 -9.30 1.07 8.22
CA PRO A 40 -8.34 0.27 8.99
C PRO A 40 -7.69 -0.85 8.15
N GLU A 41 -8.36 -1.34 7.11
CA GLU A 41 -7.81 -2.35 6.19
C GLU A 41 -6.91 -1.74 5.09
N ALA A 42 -6.70 -0.43 5.09
CA ALA A 42 -5.89 0.24 4.07
C ALA A 42 -4.43 -0.21 4.08
N GLU A 43 -3.88 -0.45 5.28
CA GLU A 43 -2.50 -0.88 5.44
C GLU A 43 -2.27 -2.26 4.82
N ASP A 44 -3.11 -3.26 5.15
CA ASP A 44 -3.04 -4.60 4.55
C ASP A 44 -3.18 -4.57 3.02
N ARG A 45 -4.05 -3.68 2.51
CA ARG A 45 -4.24 -3.48 1.06
C ARG A 45 -3.03 -2.85 0.41
N LEU A 46 -2.34 -1.94 1.09
CA LEU A 46 -1.09 -1.36 0.61
C LEU A 46 0.02 -2.42 0.61
N VAL A 47 0.15 -3.20 1.69
CA VAL A 47 1.15 -4.28 1.78
C VAL A 47 0.96 -5.31 0.66
N SER A 48 -0.28 -5.71 0.37
CA SER A 48 -0.59 -6.66 -0.72
C SER A 48 -0.30 -6.16 -2.13
N ARG A 49 -0.11 -4.85 -2.34
CA ARG A 49 0.33 -4.26 -3.62
C ARG A 49 1.81 -4.54 -3.92
N GLY A 50 2.60 -4.89 -2.91
CA GLY A 50 4.02 -5.14 -3.03
C GLY A 50 4.90 -3.89 -3.03
N GLU A 51 6.18 -4.11 -2.71
CA GLU A 51 7.19 -3.08 -2.48
C GLU A 51 7.30 -2.05 -3.62
N SER A 52 7.37 -2.49 -4.89
CA SER A 52 7.59 -1.59 -6.03
C SER A 52 6.45 -0.61 -6.26
N ASN A 53 5.20 -1.03 -6.04
CA ASN A 53 4.03 -0.15 -6.17
C ASN A 53 4.01 0.91 -5.06
N LEU A 54 4.36 0.50 -3.84
CA LEU A 54 4.44 1.42 -2.71
C LEU A 54 5.55 2.46 -2.90
N GLU A 55 6.70 2.05 -3.43
CA GLU A 55 7.79 2.96 -3.75
C GLU A 55 7.40 3.99 -4.82
N GLN A 56 6.67 3.58 -5.85
CA GLN A 56 6.12 4.51 -6.85
C GLN A 56 5.15 5.51 -6.23
N LEU A 57 4.26 5.06 -5.34
CA LEU A 57 3.34 5.95 -4.62
C LEU A 57 4.07 6.93 -3.71
N ILE A 58 5.15 6.49 -3.05
CA ILE A 58 5.99 7.36 -2.22
C ILE A 58 6.69 8.42 -3.11
N MET A 59 7.29 8.02 -4.24
CA MET A 59 7.89 8.97 -5.17
C MET A 59 6.87 9.95 -5.73
N LEU A 60 5.65 9.47 -6.02
CA LEU A 60 4.55 10.33 -6.45
C LEU A 60 4.16 11.31 -5.33
N ALA A 61 4.12 10.89 -4.07
CA ALA A 61 3.83 11.76 -2.93
C ALA A 61 4.87 12.89 -2.77
N PHE A 62 6.14 12.62 -3.06
CA PHE A 62 7.20 13.63 -3.04
C PHE A 62 7.11 14.64 -4.19
N THR A 63 6.65 14.22 -5.36
CA THR A 63 6.66 15.05 -6.57
C THR A 63 5.31 15.74 -6.82
N GLN A 64 4.21 15.05 -6.54
CA GLN A 64 2.82 15.45 -6.80
C GLN A 64 1.91 14.95 -5.66
N PRO A 65 1.89 15.63 -4.51
CA PRO A 65 1.20 15.15 -3.31
C PRO A 65 -0.31 14.98 -3.52
N ASP A 66 -0.97 15.89 -4.26
CA ASP A 66 -2.41 15.77 -4.54
C ASP A 66 -2.74 14.55 -5.42
N ALA A 67 -1.89 14.28 -6.43
CA ALA A 67 -2.03 13.10 -7.28
C ALA A 67 -1.81 11.81 -6.47
N ALA A 68 -0.85 11.81 -5.55
CA ALA A 68 -0.60 10.69 -4.65
C ALA A 68 -1.77 10.45 -3.69
N LEU A 69 -2.41 11.50 -3.17
CA LEU A 69 -3.62 11.36 -2.34
C LEU A 69 -4.78 10.76 -3.14
N GLY A 70 -4.95 11.17 -4.39
CA GLY A 70 -5.93 10.58 -5.31
C GLY A 70 -5.66 9.08 -5.52
N ALA A 71 -4.42 8.73 -5.87
CA ALA A 71 -4.01 7.34 -6.07
C ALA A 71 -4.16 6.50 -4.78
N LEU A 72 -3.78 7.04 -3.62
CA LEU A 72 -3.96 6.38 -2.32
C LEU A 72 -5.43 6.13 -2.02
N ARG A 73 -6.31 7.10 -2.29
CA ARG A 73 -7.76 6.91 -2.16
C ARG A 73 -8.26 5.80 -3.07
N GLU A 74 -7.83 5.73 -4.32
CA GLU A 74 -8.27 4.67 -5.22
C GLU A 74 -7.78 3.29 -4.80
N VAL A 75 -6.52 3.20 -4.34
CA VAL A 75 -5.91 1.94 -3.89
C VAL A 75 -6.54 1.41 -2.61
N THR A 76 -6.93 2.31 -1.71
CA THR A 76 -7.50 1.98 -0.39
C THR A 76 -9.02 2.01 -0.37
N ALA A 77 -9.66 2.64 -1.35
CA ALA A 77 -11.11 2.62 -1.52
C ALA A 77 -11.55 1.16 -1.59
N SER A 78 -12.38 0.78 -0.62
CA SER A 78 -13.18 -0.43 -0.76
C SER A 78 -13.89 -0.33 -2.09
N ARG A 79 -13.67 -1.33 -2.96
CA ARG A 79 -14.65 -1.67 -3.98
C ARG A 79 -15.88 -2.17 -3.23
N SER A 80 -16.58 -1.22 -2.60
CA SER A 80 -17.95 -1.36 -2.15
C SER A 80 -18.72 -1.72 -3.41
N TRP A 81 -18.96 -3.00 -3.59
CA TRP A 81 -20.07 -3.45 -4.41
C TRP A 81 -21.33 -2.94 -3.73
N GLY A 82 -21.74 -1.73 -4.10
CA GLY A 82 -22.86 -1.02 -3.51
C GLY A 82 -23.34 0.07 -4.44
N ASN A 83 -23.82 -0.33 -5.62
CA ASN A 83 -24.93 0.28 -6.38
C ASN A 83 -24.85 -0.13 -7.86
N PHE A 84 -25.23 -1.38 -8.15
CA PHE A 84 -25.90 -1.69 -9.41
C PHE A 84 -27.36 -1.97 -9.06
N THR A 85 -28.16 -0.91 -8.91
CA THR A 85 -29.61 -1.01 -9.09
C THR A 85 -29.90 -0.60 -10.54
N PRO A 86 -30.14 -1.56 -11.46
CA PRO A 86 -30.82 -1.19 -12.69
C PRO A 86 -32.28 -0.90 -12.30
N HIS A 87 -32.65 0.37 -12.34
CA HIS A 87 -34.06 0.74 -12.42
C HIS A 87 -34.52 0.63 -13.88
N SER A 88 -35.72 0.08 -14.02
CA SER A 88 -36.59 -0.06 -15.20
C SER A 88 -36.39 -1.32 -16.03
#